data_AF-A0A6F8YQI5-F1
#
_entry.id   AF-A0A6F8YQI5-F1
#
_cell.length_a   1.000
_cell.length_b   1.000
_cell.length_c   1.000
_cell.angle_alpha   90.00
_cell.angle_beta   90.00
_cell.angle_gamma   90.00
#
_symmetry.space_group_name_H-M   'P 1'
#
loop_
_entity.id
_entity.type
_entity.pdbx_description
1 polymer ?
#
loop_
_entity_poly.entity_id
_entity_poly.type
_entity_poly.pdbx_seq_one_letter_code
_entity_poly.pdbx_strand_id
1 'polypeptide(L)'
;MLISMLLPRSAGASVHDGHFELVEGAGLSAPPAIADLARELLPLPTTDGDALTFRIRDDPALGAEGYHLRVTPEGVAATAATEDGLRWAVQSLLQLVPDGAPRRLPCLDVVDRPVYPWRGSLLDVARWCHPVPFLYRYVDLLAMHKLNTLHLHLTDDQGWRFEVRKYPRLTEVGGHRRESPEGHAREGREDGVPHGGFYTQRELSDLVAYAARRGVRIMPEIDLPGHTQAAIAAYPELGNVPSRQLETRTTWGISTHILNLSDATISFVLDVLDEVVDVFPFEYVHIGGDEVPAEEWRANPDVLARAAELGLDDVRELQGWFAGRLADHLGARGRKVGIWDELVDRAAPPGATVFAWQAERRVRVALDAGHPVVAAPQSHTYLDWAETVDDPDEPLAINGPLPLEKVYDYHPDEGVIGVQGQLWSEYLPTTDLVEWRAYPRLAALAELGWSGPGGDFGEFRQRLAGHLGRLDRLGVRYRPLG
;
A
#
# COMPACT_ATOMS: atom_id res chain seq x y z
N MET A 1 -1.49 -31.68 11.13
CA MET A 1 -1.76 -30.46 11.91
C MET A 1 -0.62 -29.41 11.87
N LEU A 2 0.60 -29.70 11.39
CA LEU A 2 1.71 -28.72 11.35
C LEU A 2 1.86 -27.95 10.02
N ILE A 3 1.27 -28.41 8.92
CA ILE A 3 1.26 -27.71 7.60
C ILE A 3 0.37 -26.44 7.64
N SER A 4 -0.49 -26.30 8.67
CA SER A 4 -1.53 -25.26 8.77
C SER A 4 -1.11 -24.03 9.60
N MET A 5 0.13 -23.54 9.48
CA MET A 5 0.58 -22.36 10.24
C MET A 5 1.06 -21.19 9.39
N LEU A 6 1.26 -21.39 8.08
CA LEU A 6 1.71 -20.31 7.20
C LEU A 6 0.54 -19.46 6.71
N LEU A 7 0.72 -18.14 6.82
CA LEU A 7 -0.19 -17.13 6.30
C LEU A 7 0.66 -16.07 5.58
N PRO A 8 0.61 -15.97 4.24
CA PRO A 8 -0.18 -16.75 3.29
C PRO A 8 0.07 -18.26 3.27
N ARG A 9 -0.92 -19.01 2.77
CA ARG A 9 -0.78 -20.44 2.44
C ARG A 9 0.33 -20.65 1.42
N SER A 10 1.22 -21.60 1.69
CA SER A 10 2.29 -21.95 0.76
C SER A 10 1.78 -22.68 -0.48
N ALA A 11 2.39 -22.44 -1.64
CA ALA A 11 2.09 -23.14 -2.89
C ALA A 11 2.45 -24.64 -2.84
N GLY A 12 3.45 -25.01 -2.05
CA GLY A 12 3.86 -26.41 -1.88
C GLY A 12 4.60 -26.62 -0.57
N ALA A 13 4.06 -27.46 0.31
CA ALA A 13 4.66 -27.80 1.59
C ALA A 13 4.48 -29.29 1.91
N SER A 14 5.54 -29.96 2.33
CA SER A 14 5.49 -31.32 2.89
C SER A 14 6.16 -31.36 4.26
N VAL A 15 5.50 -32.00 5.24
CA VAL A 15 6.07 -32.24 6.56
C VAL A 15 6.63 -33.65 6.64
N HIS A 16 7.75 -33.77 7.33
CA HIS A 16 8.48 -35.01 7.54
C HIS A 16 8.61 -35.30 9.04
N ASP A 17 8.95 -36.55 9.36
CA ASP A 17 9.20 -36.95 10.74
C ASP A 17 10.44 -36.25 11.30
N GLY A 18 10.36 -35.84 12.58
CA GLY A 18 11.44 -35.20 13.29
C GLY A 18 11.28 -33.68 13.42
N HIS A 19 12.26 -33.07 14.08
CA HIS A 19 12.29 -31.63 14.31
C HIS A 19 13.74 -31.13 14.35
N PHE A 20 13.92 -29.86 14.02
CA PHE A 20 15.11 -29.09 14.32
C PHE A 20 14.88 -28.28 15.60
N GLU A 21 15.81 -28.31 16.55
CA GLU A 21 15.75 -27.47 17.74
C GLU A 21 16.59 -26.21 17.54
N LEU A 22 15.92 -25.05 17.40
CA LEU A 22 16.59 -23.76 17.29
C LEU A 22 17.06 -23.29 18.67
N VAL A 23 18.36 -23.32 18.88
CA VAL A 23 19.03 -22.93 20.14
C VAL A 23 19.72 -21.57 20.02
N GLU A 24 19.98 -20.94 21.17
CA GLU A 24 20.78 -19.73 21.24
C GLU A 24 22.20 -19.99 20.71
N GLY A 25 22.71 -19.05 19.91
CA GLY A 25 24.02 -19.18 19.28
C GLY A 25 24.03 -20.06 18.02
N ALA A 26 22.87 -20.54 17.53
CA ALA A 26 22.78 -21.24 16.25
C ALA A 26 23.53 -20.48 15.14
N GLY A 27 24.36 -21.20 14.38
CA GLY A 27 25.17 -20.62 13.32
C GLY A 27 24.30 -20.18 12.12
N LEU A 28 24.56 -18.99 11.59
CA LEU A 28 23.90 -18.40 10.43
C LEU A 28 24.91 -18.09 9.32
N SER A 29 24.58 -18.49 8.10
CA SER A 29 25.37 -18.24 6.89
C SER A 29 24.43 -17.78 5.76
N ALA A 30 24.57 -16.51 5.36
CA ALA A 30 23.67 -15.85 4.41
C ALA A 30 24.37 -14.67 3.70
N PRO A 31 23.84 -14.17 2.56
CA PRO A 31 24.21 -12.84 2.05
C PRO A 31 24.06 -11.79 3.16
N PRO A 32 24.92 -10.75 3.22
CA PRO A 32 24.95 -9.80 4.34
C PRO A 32 23.59 -9.20 4.69
N ALA A 33 22.84 -8.72 3.68
CA ALA A 33 21.52 -8.13 3.90
C ALA A 33 20.49 -9.11 4.46
N ILE A 34 20.60 -10.40 4.12
CA ILE A 34 19.74 -11.46 4.64
C ILE A 34 20.18 -11.89 6.03
N ALA A 35 21.48 -11.94 6.30
CA ALA A 35 22.01 -12.22 7.63
C ALA A 35 21.55 -11.18 8.65
N ASP A 36 21.62 -9.89 8.28
CA ASP A 36 21.18 -8.78 9.12
C ASP A 36 19.67 -8.85 9.38
N LEU A 37 18.87 -9.08 8.34
CA LEU A 37 17.41 -9.25 8.49
C LEU A 37 17.06 -10.44 9.40
N ALA A 38 17.70 -11.60 9.19
CA ALA A 38 17.45 -12.78 10.00
C ALA A 38 17.84 -12.56 11.46
N ARG A 39 18.96 -11.87 11.73
CA ARG A 39 19.38 -11.50 13.10
C ARG A 39 18.44 -10.50 13.76
N GLU A 40 17.88 -9.58 12.98
CA GLU A 40 16.90 -8.59 13.46
C GLU A 40 15.57 -9.26 13.85
N LEU A 41 15.11 -10.23 13.05
CA LEU A 41 13.77 -10.81 13.20
C LEU A 41 13.70 -12.11 14.02
N LEU A 42 14.76 -12.93 14.03
CA LEU A 42 14.73 -14.18 14.78
C LEU A 42 14.78 -13.92 16.30
N PRO A 43 14.00 -14.67 17.10
CA PRO A 43 13.83 -14.40 18.54
C PRO A 43 15.03 -14.86 19.40
N LEU A 44 16.18 -15.11 18.79
CA LEU A 44 17.40 -15.61 19.43
C LEU A 44 18.66 -15.07 18.74
N PRO A 45 19.71 -14.73 19.50
CA PRO A 45 21.01 -14.42 18.93
C PRO A 45 21.57 -15.60 18.12
N THR A 46 22.02 -15.32 16.90
CA THR A 46 22.73 -16.28 16.03
C THR A 46 24.21 -15.91 15.97
N THR A 47 25.09 -16.91 15.81
CA THR A 47 26.53 -16.69 15.51
C THR A 47 26.82 -17.01 14.04
N ASP A 48 28.06 -16.89 13.58
CA ASP A 48 28.41 -17.37 12.23
C ASP A 48 28.52 -18.90 12.22
N GLY A 49 27.90 -19.57 11.24
CA GLY A 49 27.95 -21.02 11.08
C GLY A 49 26.84 -21.54 10.17
N ASP A 50 26.65 -22.87 10.11
CA ASP A 50 25.82 -23.51 9.07
C ASP A 50 24.52 -24.16 9.58
N ALA A 51 24.06 -23.83 10.80
CA ALA A 51 22.79 -24.35 11.32
C ALA A 51 21.58 -23.75 10.58
N LEU A 52 21.68 -22.48 10.18
CA LEU A 52 20.74 -21.74 9.35
C LEU A 52 21.49 -21.25 8.12
N THR A 53 21.12 -21.70 6.92
CA THR A 53 21.79 -21.30 5.68
C THR A 53 20.81 -20.65 4.72
N PHE A 54 21.14 -19.48 4.18
CA PHE A 54 20.37 -18.82 3.12
C PHE A 54 21.31 -18.59 1.94
N ARG A 55 20.96 -19.07 0.76
CA ARG A 55 21.86 -19.00 -0.41
C ARG A 55 21.14 -18.55 -1.66
N ILE A 56 21.76 -17.65 -2.40
CA ILE A 56 21.34 -17.36 -3.77
C ILE A 56 21.74 -18.53 -4.65
N ARG A 57 20.77 -19.06 -5.38
CA ARG A 57 20.96 -20.12 -6.36
C ARG A 57 20.08 -19.82 -7.55
N ASP A 58 20.69 -19.80 -8.73
CA ASP A 58 19.94 -19.65 -9.97
C ASP A 58 18.99 -20.84 -10.15
N ASP A 59 17.70 -20.55 -10.03
CA ASP A 59 16.59 -21.47 -10.28
C ASP A 59 15.44 -20.69 -10.93
N PRO A 60 15.34 -20.71 -12.27
CA PRO A 60 14.31 -20.01 -12.99
C PRO A 60 12.88 -20.42 -12.62
N ALA A 61 12.67 -21.62 -12.05
CA ALA A 61 11.34 -22.09 -11.65
C ALA A 61 10.80 -21.35 -10.42
N LEU A 62 11.68 -20.75 -9.61
CA LEU A 62 11.29 -19.93 -8.46
C LEU A 62 10.94 -18.48 -8.85
N GLY A 63 11.42 -18.01 -10.00
CA GLY A 63 11.25 -16.62 -10.42
C GLY A 63 11.90 -15.62 -9.45
N ALA A 64 11.48 -14.36 -9.50
CA ALA A 64 12.12 -13.30 -8.74
C ALA A 64 11.90 -13.40 -7.22
N GLU A 65 10.73 -13.86 -6.78
CA GLU A 65 10.33 -13.85 -5.36
C GLU A 65 10.14 -15.26 -4.77
N GLY A 66 10.33 -16.32 -5.55
CA GLY A 66 10.18 -17.68 -5.03
C GLY A 66 11.38 -18.13 -4.20
N TYR A 67 11.13 -19.09 -3.31
CA TYR A 67 12.15 -19.71 -2.49
C TYR A 67 11.85 -21.19 -2.22
N HIS A 68 12.90 -21.91 -1.86
CA HIS A 68 12.83 -23.25 -1.30
C HIS A 68 13.37 -23.20 0.13
N LEU A 69 12.55 -23.57 1.12
CA LEU A 69 12.90 -23.65 2.54
C LEU A 69 12.81 -25.10 3.00
N ARG A 70 13.89 -25.62 3.56
CA ARG A 70 13.99 -26.99 4.07
C ARG A 70 14.44 -26.99 5.52
N VAL A 71 13.73 -27.72 6.36
CA VAL A 71 14.05 -27.98 7.76
C VAL A 71 14.33 -29.47 7.92
N THR A 72 15.49 -29.79 8.49
CA THR A 72 15.97 -31.15 8.76
C THR A 72 16.44 -31.25 10.21
N PRO A 73 16.64 -32.44 10.78
CA PRO A 73 17.21 -32.56 12.14
C PRO A 73 18.57 -31.86 12.30
N GLU A 74 19.32 -31.69 11.21
CA GLU A 74 20.64 -31.07 11.20
C GLU A 74 20.62 -29.54 11.09
N GLY A 75 19.54 -28.95 10.56
CA GLY A 75 19.49 -27.51 10.30
C GLY A 75 18.37 -27.04 9.37
N VAL A 76 18.39 -25.73 9.09
CA VAL A 76 17.50 -25.04 8.15
C VAL A 76 18.31 -24.54 6.96
N ALA A 77 17.81 -24.79 5.75
CA ALA A 77 18.39 -24.29 4.51
C ALA A 77 17.32 -23.61 3.66
N ALA A 78 17.60 -22.39 3.20
CA ALA A 78 16.78 -21.64 2.27
C ALA A 78 17.58 -21.31 1.00
N THR A 79 16.96 -21.47 -0.16
CA THR A 79 17.53 -21.04 -1.44
C THR A 79 16.53 -20.25 -2.25
N ALA A 80 16.99 -19.24 -3.00
CA ALA A 80 16.17 -18.45 -3.90
C ALA A 80 17.03 -17.87 -5.03
N ALA A 81 16.39 -17.45 -6.13
CA ALA A 81 17.08 -16.82 -7.25
C ALA A 81 17.51 -15.37 -6.95
N THR A 82 16.82 -14.71 -6.03
CA THR A 82 17.12 -13.33 -5.61
C THR A 82 17.05 -13.19 -4.09
N GLU A 83 17.52 -12.05 -3.57
CA GLU A 83 17.36 -11.74 -2.15
C GLU A 83 15.89 -11.59 -1.74
N ASP A 84 14.98 -11.17 -2.61
CA ASP A 84 13.57 -11.00 -2.26
C ASP A 84 12.92 -12.35 -1.91
N GLY A 85 13.24 -13.42 -2.65
CA GLY A 85 12.85 -14.77 -2.27
C GLY A 85 13.42 -15.20 -0.91
N LEU A 86 14.68 -14.84 -0.61
CA LEU A 86 15.26 -15.12 0.70
C LEU A 86 14.59 -14.33 1.83
N ARG A 87 14.12 -13.09 1.59
CA ARG A 87 13.33 -12.32 2.57
C ARG A 87 12.02 -13.03 2.90
N TRP A 88 11.34 -13.58 1.89
CA TRP A 88 10.13 -14.38 2.11
C TRP A 88 10.40 -15.70 2.82
N ALA A 89 11.56 -16.34 2.57
CA ALA A 89 11.99 -17.50 3.33
C ALA A 89 12.21 -17.18 4.81
N VAL A 90 12.80 -16.01 5.13
CA VAL A 90 12.94 -15.53 6.52
C VAL A 90 11.56 -15.34 7.17
N GLN A 91 10.59 -14.75 6.47
CA GLN A 91 9.24 -14.55 7.00
C GLN A 91 8.53 -15.88 7.27
N SER A 92 8.64 -16.85 6.36
CA SER A 92 8.09 -18.19 6.60
C SER A 92 8.78 -18.91 7.74
N LEU A 93 10.11 -18.78 7.87
CA LEU A 93 10.84 -19.31 9.01
C LEU A 93 10.34 -18.69 10.33
N LEU A 94 10.14 -17.38 10.39
CA LEU A 94 9.63 -16.68 11.57
C LEU A 94 8.23 -17.19 11.98
N GLN A 95 7.37 -17.50 11.00
CA GLN A 95 6.06 -18.08 11.26
C GLN A 95 6.14 -19.53 11.79
N LEU A 96 7.19 -20.28 11.45
CA LEU A 96 7.42 -21.65 11.91
C LEU A 96 8.08 -21.72 13.30
N VAL A 97 8.79 -20.68 13.73
CA VAL A 97 9.40 -20.63 15.06
C VAL A 97 8.31 -20.43 16.12
N PRO A 98 8.19 -21.34 17.10
CA PRO A 98 7.24 -21.19 18.20
C PRO A 98 7.75 -20.15 19.22
N ASP A 99 6.83 -19.52 19.95
CA ASP A 99 7.13 -18.38 20.84
C ASP A 99 7.77 -18.75 22.19
N GLY A 100 8.06 -20.04 22.42
CA GLY A 100 8.62 -20.53 23.69
C GLY A 100 9.66 -21.63 23.49
N ALA A 101 10.44 -21.89 24.55
CA ALA A 101 11.36 -23.02 24.59
C ALA A 101 10.61 -24.32 24.97
N PRO A 102 10.95 -25.48 24.38
CA PRO A 102 11.95 -25.65 23.32
C PRO A 102 11.43 -25.19 21.95
N ARG A 103 12.27 -24.47 21.19
CA ARG A 103 11.91 -23.96 19.86
C ARG A 103 12.10 -25.04 18.81
N ARG A 104 11.12 -25.95 18.72
CA ARG A 104 11.16 -27.10 17.81
C ARG A 104 10.43 -26.79 16.52
N LEU A 105 11.19 -26.66 15.45
CA LEU A 105 10.66 -26.51 14.11
C LEU A 105 10.40 -27.91 13.53
N PRO A 106 9.21 -28.20 13.01
CA PRO A 106 8.97 -29.48 12.33
C PRO A 106 9.90 -29.62 11.12
N CYS A 107 10.38 -30.83 10.86
CA CYS A 107 11.07 -31.10 9.60
C CYS A 107 10.07 -30.92 8.45
N LEU A 108 10.44 -30.14 7.44
CA LEU A 108 9.58 -29.79 6.32
C LEU A 108 10.37 -29.36 5.09
N ASP A 109 9.67 -29.37 3.97
CA ASP A 109 10.14 -28.87 2.69
C ASP A 109 9.04 -27.96 2.12
N VAL A 110 9.39 -26.71 1.80
CA VAL A 110 8.48 -25.67 1.30
C VAL A 110 9.07 -25.08 0.04
N VAL A 111 8.37 -25.26 -1.09
CA VAL A 111 8.68 -24.59 -2.36
C VAL A 111 7.55 -23.61 -2.63
N ASP A 112 7.88 -22.33 -2.63
CA ASP A 112 6.86 -21.29 -2.59
C ASP A 112 7.19 -20.12 -3.50
N ARG A 113 6.15 -19.50 -4.07
CA ARG A 113 6.26 -18.31 -4.93
C ARG A 113 4.90 -17.62 -5.03
N PRO A 114 4.87 -16.29 -5.19
CA PRO A 114 3.60 -15.58 -5.35
C PRO A 114 2.95 -15.87 -6.72
N VAL A 115 1.62 -15.88 -6.75
CA VAL A 115 0.83 -15.85 -7.99
C VAL A 115 0.94 -14.48 -8.66
N TYR A 116 0.84 -13.40 -7.88
CA TYR A 116 0.87 -12.04 -8.41
C TYR A 116 2.16 -11.30 -8.03
N PRO A 117 2.84 -10.62 -8.98
CA PRO A 117 4.00 -9.78 -8.68
C PRO A 117 3.65 -8.49 -7.93
N TRP A 118 2.39 -8.01 -7.99
CA TRP A 118 1.90 -6.89 -7.19
C TRP A 118 1.03 -7.36 -6.03
N ARG A 119 1.45 -7.08 -4.80
CA ARG A 119 0.71 -7.41 -3.58
C ARG A 119 0.78 -6.21 -2.65
N GLY A 120 -0.21 -5.33 -2.77
CA GLY A 120 -0.15 -3.99 -2.22
C GLY A 120 -1.09 -3.74 -1.04
N SER A 121 -0.77 -2.72 -0.27
CA SER A 121 -1.74 -2.01 0.57
C SER A 121 -1.55 -0.50 0.43
N LEU A 122 -2.64 0.24 0.23
CA LEU A 122 -2.65 1.69 0.40
C LEU A 122 -2.82 2.04 1.86
N LEU A 123 -2.06 3.04 2.30
CA LEU A 123 -2.25 3.71 3.58
C LEU A 123 -2.42 5.21 3.33
N ASP A 124 -3.60 5.72 3.68
CA ASP A 124 -3.92 7.15 3.64
C ASP A 124 -3.37 7.85 4.87
N VAL A 125 -2.34 8.67 4.65
CA VAL A 125 -1.76 9.55 5.67
C VAL A 125 -2.17 11.01 5.47
N ALA A 126 -2.90 11.31 4.39
CA ALA A 126 -3.37 12.65 4.07
C ALA A 126 -4.54 13.06 4.98
N ARG A 127 -5.55 12.19 5.14
CA ARG A 127 -6.70 12.47 6.03
C ARG A 127 -6.27 12.46 7.50
N TRP A 128 -5.38 11.57 7.91
CA TRP A 128 -4.69 11.62 9.21
C TRP A 128 -3.19 11.36 9.10
N CYS A 129 -2.40 12.30 9.62
CA CYS A 129 -0.94 12.21 9.60
C CYS A 129 -0.49 11.26 10.71
N HIS A 130 -0.33 9.98 10.39
CA HIS A 130 0.08 8.97 11.36
C HIS A 130 1.56 9.14 11.77
N PRO A 131 1.95 8.77 13.01
CA PRO A 131 3.33 8.89 13.47
C PRO A 131 4.31 8.05 12.63
N VAL A 132 5.51 8.56 12.37
CA VAL A 132 6.56 7.83 11.64
C VAL A 132 6.84 6.42 12.22
N PRO A 133 6.92 6.21 13.55
CA PRO A 133 7.09 4.86 14.12
C PRO A 133 6.01 3.87 13.69
N PHE A 134 4.79 4.34 13.45
CA PHE A 134 3.72 3.49 12.96
C PHE A 134 3.94 3.06 11.50
N LEU A 135 4.52 3.91 10.65
CA LEU A 135 4.83 3.53 9.28
C LEU A 135 5.84 2.38 9.22
N TYR A 136 6.87 2.41 10.08
CA TYR A 136 7.81 1.29 10.22
C TYR A 136 7.11 0.00 10.65
N ARG A 137 6.24 0.10 11.65
CA ARG A 137 5.43 -1.04 12.13
C ARG A 137 4.50 -1.58 11.05
N TYR A 138 3.88 -0.70 10.27
CA TYR A 138 3.00 -1.11 9.18
C TYR A 138 3.78 -1.89 8.12
N VAL A 139 5.00 -1.44 7.77
CA VAL A 139 5.92 -2.17 6.89
C VAL A 139 6.29 -3.55 7.43
N ASP A 140 6.57 -3.69 8.74
CA ASP A 140 6.78 -5.00 9.37
C ASP A 140 5.58 -5.94 9.15
N LEU A 141 4.38 -5.43 9.34
CA LEU A 141 3.14 -6.20 9.17
C LEU A 141 2.91 -6.56 7.70
N LEU A 142 3.19 -5.68 6.74
CA LEU A 142 3.13 -6.02 5.31
C LEU A 142 4.11 -7.15 4.97
N ALA A 143 5.36 -7.03 5.41
CA ALA A 143 6.40 -8.03 5.14
C ALA A 143 6.08 -9.39 5.76
N MET A 144 5.53 -9.41 6.98
CA MET A 144 5.07 -10.63 7.65
C MET A 144 4.07 -11.42 6.81
N HIS A 145 3.20 -10.72 6.08
CA HIS A 145 2.19 -11.30 5.21
C HIS A 145 2.66 -11.40 3.75
N LYS A 146 3.94 -11.15 3.46
CA LYS A 146 4.53 -11.18 2.11
C LYS A 146 3.87 -10.21 1.10
N LEU A 147 3.26 -9.14 1.60
CA LEU A 147 2.86 -7.99 0.79
C LEU A 147 4.13 -7.20 0.47
N ASN A 148 4.36 -6.89 -0.80
CA ASN A 148 5.63 -6.34 -1.27
C ASN A 148 5.56 -4.84 -1.64
N THR A 149 4.39 -4.22 -1.47
CA THR A 149 4.19 -2.82 -1.85
C THR A 149 3.34 -2.07 -0.83
N LEU A 150 3.90 -0.98 -0.31
CA LEU A 150 3.16 0.05 0.40
C LEU A 150 2.87 1.17 -0.60
N HIS A 151 1.59 1.35 -0.96
CA HIS A 151 1.12 2.54 -1.67
C HIS A 151 0.86 3.62 -0.60
N LEU A 152 1.70 4.65 -0.54
CA LEU A 152 1.61 5.70 0.47
C LEU A 152 0.91 6.93 -0.11
N HIS A 153 -0.35 7.14 0.28
CA HIS A 153 -1.16 8.26 -0.17
C HIS A 153 -0.82 9.53 0.64
N LEU A 154 0.04 10.39 0.08
CA LEU A 154 0.72 11.46 0.81
C LEU A 154 0.00 12.81 0.75
N THR A 155 -0.95 13.00 -0.16
CA THR A 155 -1.54 14.32 -0.42
C THR A 155 -3.02 14.20 -0.74
N ASP A 156 -3.83 15.04 -0.10
CA ASP A 156 -5.26 15.19 -0.39
C ASP A 156 -5.73 16.60 0.04
N ASP A 157 -7.00 16.91 -0.15
CA ASP A 157 -7.67 18.15 0.23
C ASP A 157 -7.49 18.55 1.70
N GLN A 158 -7.46 17.56 2.60
CA GLN A 158 -7.40 17.76 4.05
C GLN A 158 -5.97 17.70 4.61
N GLY A 159 -4.97 17.52 3.74
CA GLY A 159 -3.59 17.36 4.17
C GLY A 159 -2.57 17.09 3.09
N TRP A 160 -1.49 17.87 3.10
CA TRP A 160 -0.27 17.58 2.35
C TRP A 160 0.85 17.10 3.29
N ARG A 161 1.36 15.88 3.07
CA ARG A 161 2.27 15.20 4.02
C ARG A 161 3.69 15.02 3.52
N PHE A 162 4.00 15.40 2.29
CA PHE A 162 5.33 15.27 1.71
C PHE A 162 6.12 16.59 1.80
N GLU A 163 7.28 16.61 2.45
CA GLU A 163 8.16 17.78 2.42
C GLU A 163 8.66 18.04 0.99
N VAL A 164 8.32 19.22 0.46
CA VAL A 164 8.86 19.74 -0.80
C VAL A 164 9.67 20.99 -0.46
N ARG A 165 11.00 20.89 -0.53
CA ARG A 165 11.90 21.95 -0.07
C ARG A 165 11.76 23.22 -0.89
N LYS A 166 11.48 23.08 -2.19
CA LYS A 166 11.23 24.22 -3.07
C LYS A 166 9.94 24.97 -2.72
N TYR A 167 8.96 24.27 -2.13
CA TYR A 167 7.61 24.79 -1.85
C TYR A 167 7.19 24.51 -0.39
N PRO A 168 7.87 25.12 0.60
CA PRO A 168 7.70 24.78 2.01
C PRO A 168 6.28 25.03 2.55
N ARG A 169 5.51 25.94 1.93
CA ARG A 169 4.13 26.20 2.37
C ARG A 169 3.20 25.01 2.16
N LEU A 170 3.56 24.06 1.30
CA LEU A 170 2.80 22.83 1.13
C LEU A 170 2.65 22.09 2.47
N THR A 171 3.71 22.04 3.28
CA THR A 171 3.64 21.44 4.61
C THR A 171 3.36 22.44 5.72
N GLU A 172 3.86 23.68 5.64
CA GLU A 172 3.61 24.71 6.68
C GLU A 172 2.12 25.14 6.74
N VAL A 173 1.43 25.12 5.60
CA VAL A 173 0.00 25.48 5.48
C VAL A 173 -0.83 24.26 5.12
N GLY A 174 -0.54 23.61 3.98
CA GLY A 174 -1.32 22.47 3.49
C GLY A 174 -1.22 21.23 4.40
N GLY A 175 -0.19 21.15 5.24
CA GLY A 175 -0.04 20.11 6.26
C GLY A 175 -0.94 20.31 7.48
N HIS A 176 -1.74 21.38 7.55
CA HIS A 176 -2.54 21.70 8.73
C HIS A 176 -3.98 22.08 8.35
N ARG A 177 -4.96 21.54 9.10
CA ARG A 177 -6.37 21.96 9.06
C ARG A 177 -6.85 22.33 10.46
N ARG A 178 -7.85 23.21 10.53
CA ARG A 178 -8.33 23.77 11.81
C ARG A 178 -9.17 22.81 12.66
N GLU A 179 -9.83 21.83 12.03
CA GLU A 179 -10.69 20.84 12.68
C GLU A 179 -11.02 19.68 11.73
N SER A 180 -11.69 18.65 12.24
CA SER A 180 -12.17 17.49 11.48
C SER A 180 -13.65 17.20 11.77
N PRO A 181 -14.34 16.39 10.94
CA PRO A 181 -15.70 15.98 11.21
C PRO A 181 -15.81 15.15 12.51
N GLU A 182 -16.79 15.48 13.34
CA GLU A 182 -17.12 14.73 14.55
C GLU A 182 -18.27 13.75 14.28
N GLY A 183 -18.05 12.46 14.51
CA GLY A 183 -19.02 11.44 14.12
C GLY A 183 -19.12 11.32 12.60
N HIS A 184 -20.28 10.94 12.07
CA HIS A 184 -20.41 10.74 10.62
C HIS A 184 -20.47 12.10 9.90
N ALA A 185 -19.67 12.30 8.84
CA ALA A 185 -19.59 13.57 8.11
C ALA A 185 -20.94 14.14 7.64
N ARG A 186 -21.94 13.28 7.36
CA ARG A 186 -23.30 13.68 6.96
C ARG A 186 -24.07 14.43 8.05
N GLU A 187 -23.62 14.37 9.29
CA GLU A 187 -24.19 15.09 10.42
C GLU A 187 -23.75 16.56 10.46
N GLY A 188 -22.70 16.92 9.72
CA GLY A 188 -22.21 18.31 9.64
C GLY A 188 -21.66 18.85 10.96
N ARG A 189 -21.20 17.98 11.86
CA ARG A 189 -20.54 18.35 13.12
C ARG A 189 -19.04 18.38 12.93
N GLU A 190 -18.39 19.32 13.62
CA GLU A 190 -16.94 19.55 13.58
C GLU A 190 -16.39 19.47 15.01
N ASP A 191 -15.22 18.88 15.19
CA ASP A 191 -14.63 18.63 16.51
C ASP A 191 -13.93 19.86 17.13
N GLY A 192 -13.65 20.88 16.33
CA GLY A 192 -12.89 22.07 16.74
C GLY A 192 -11.43 21.79 17.12
N VAL A 193 -10.87 20.63 16.74
CA VAL A 193 -9.52 20.20 17.12
C VAL A 193 -8.57 20.28 15.93
N PRO A 194 -7.58 21.20 15.95
CA PRO A 194 -6.60 21.29 14.87
C PRO A 194 -5.83 19.98 14.68
N HIS A 195 -5.67 19.59 13.42
CA HIS A 195 -4.88 18.42 13.03
C HIS A 195 -3.84 18.82 11.98
N GLY A 196 -2.64 18.23 12.07
CA GLY A 196 -1.64 18.44 11.05
C GLY A 196 -0.39 17.59 11.23
N GLY A 197 0.65 17.96 10.49
CA GLY A 197 1.90 17.23 10.41
C GLY A 197 2.23 16.83 8.97
N PHE A 198 3.49 16.46 8.78
CA PHE A 198 4.05 16.00 7.52
C PHE A 198 5.29 15.15 7.81
N TYR A 199 5.81 14.50 6.78
CA TYR A 199 7.04 13.73 6.83
C TYR A 199 8.14 14.49 6.11
N THR A 200 9.29 14.63 6.76
CA THR A 200 10.50 15.14 6.12
C THR A 200 11.00 14.15 5.08
N GLN A 201 11.71 14.63 4.06
CA GLN A 201 12.32 13.76 3.06
C GLN A 201 13.30 12.76 3.68
N ARG A 202 13.96 13.14 4.79
CA ARG A 202 14.85 12.24 5.53
C ARG A 202 14.07 11.09 6.19
N GLU A 203 12.98 11.39 6.89
CA GLU A 203 12.15 10.35 7.52
C GLU A 203 11.60 9.36 6.49
N LEU A 204 11.17 9.86 5.33
CA LEU A 204 10.68 9.01 4.23
C LEU A 204 11.80 8.21 3.58
N SER A 205 12.99 8.79 3.39
CA SER A 205 14.16 8.07 2.88
C SER A 205 14.59 6.92 3.82
N ASP A 206 14.57 7.17 5.13
CA ASP A 206 14.86 6.16 6.15
C ASP A 206 13.79 5.04 6.15
N LEU A 207 12.51 5.40 5.99
CA LEU A 207 11.41 4.45 5.86
C LEU A 207 11.54 3.60 4.59
N VAL A 208 11.89 4.21 3.45
CA VAL A 208 12.15 3.52 2.18
C VAL A 208 13.28 2.49 2.34
N ALA A 209 14.41 2.89 2.94
CA ALA A 209 15.53 1.99 3.16
C ALA A 209 15.14 0.83 4.10
N TYR A 210 14.37 1.12 5.14
CA TYR A 210 13.86 0.12 6.06
C TYR A 210 12.92 -0.89 5.39
N ALA A 211 11.99 -0.41 4.57
CA ALA A 211 11.05 -1.22 3.81
C ALA A 211 11.77 -2.14 2.81
N ALA A 212 12.77 -1.61 2.09
CA ALA A 212 13.55 -2.38 1.13
C ALA A 212 14.27 -3.57 1.79
N ARG A 213 14.82 -3.41 3.01
CA ARG A 213 15.45 -4.53 3.75
C ARG A 213 14.48 -5.68 4.02
N ARG A 214 13.18 -5.42 4.05
CA ARG A 214 12.09 -6.36 4.33
C ARG A 214 11.36 -6.86 3.09
N GLY A 215 11.79 -6.44 1.90
CA GLY A 215 11.16 -6.82 0.63
C GLY A 215 9.91 -5.99 0.30
N VAL A 216 9.69 -4.89 1.02
CA VAL A 216 8.58 -3.98 0.78
C VAL A 216 9.08 -2.76 0.01
N ARG A 217 8.43 -2.44 -1.10
CA ARG A 217 8.67 -1.25 -1.91
C ARG A 217 7.66 -0.18 -1.51
N ILE A 218 8.03 1.09 -1.57
CA ILE A 218 7.10 2.19 -1.30
C ILE A 218 6.82 2.92 -2.60
N MET A 219 5.55 2.92 -3.02
CA MET A 219 5.06 3.76 -4.11
C MET A 219 4.45 5.02 -3.50
N PRO A 220 5.02 6.21 -3.72
CA PRO A 220 4.40 7.46 -3.30
C PRO A 220 3.23 7.81 -4.21
N GLU A 221 2.22 8.45 -3.66
CA GLU A 221 1.17 9.12 -4.42
C GLU A 221 1.16 10.62 -4.15
N ILE A 222 1.18 11.41 -5.23
CA ILE A 222 0.79 12.82 -5.23
C ILE A 222 -0.47 12.90 -6.09
N ASP A 223 -1.62 13.13 -5.45
CA ASP A 223 -2.92 13.08 -6.11
C ASP A 223 -3.21 14.37 -6.89
N LEU A 224 -3.50 14.22 -8.18
CA LEU A 224 -3.56 15.30 -9.16
C LEU A 224 -4.56 14.98 -10.29
N PRO A 225 -5.22 15.98 -10.89
CA PRO A 225 -5.34 17.37 -10.46
C PRO A 225 -6.46 17.60 -9.43
N GLY A 226 -7.27 16.57 -9.15
CA GLY A 226 -8.22 16.51 -8.03
C GLY A 226 -7.51 16.51 -6.68
N HIS A 227 -8.24 16.44 -5.57
CA HIS A 227 -7.67 16.25 -4.23
C HIS A 227 -6.54 17.21 -3.85
N THR A 228 -6.57 18.45 -4.35
CA THR A 228 -5.46 19.41 -4.28
C THR A 228 -5.78 20.65 -3.44
N GLN A 229 -6.90 20.67 -2.71
CA GLN A 229 -7.27 21.87 -1.94
C GLN A 229 -6.20 22.27 -0.89
N ALA A 230 -5.49 21.31 -0.28
CA ALA A 230 -4.39 21.62 0.64
C ALA A 230 -3.24 22.38 -0.06
N ALA A 231 -2.90 21.98 -1.29
CA ALA A 231 -1.89 22.66 -2.10
C ALA A 231 -2.36 24.06 -2.52
N ILE A 232 -3.63 24.21 -2.91
CA ILE A 232 -4.20 25.51 -3.30
C ILE A 232 -4.33 26.45 -2.08
N ALA A 233 -4.62 25.92 -0.88
CA ALA A 233 -4.60 26.72 0.34
C ALA A 233 -3.19 27.27 0.65
N ALA A 234 -2.16 26.44 0.43
CA ALA A 234 -0.76 26.83 0.56
C ALA A 234 -0.32 27.83 -0.52
N TYR A 235 -0.76 27.66 -1.77
CA TYR A 235 -0.40 28.49 -2.91
C TYR A 235 -1.66 28.78 -3.76
N PRO A 236 -2.42 29.85 -3.45
CA PRO A 236 -3.69 30.15 -4.12
C PRO A 236 -3.60 30.28 -5.64
N GLU A 237 -2.43 30.67 -6.17
CA GLU A 237 -2.13 30.74 -7.60
C GLU A 237 -2.26 29.41 -8.35
N LEU A 238 -2.28 28.28 -7.62
CA LEU A 238 -2.49 26.95 -8.20
C LEU A 238 -3.98 26.67 -8.51
N GLY A 239 -4.90 27.39 -7.89
CA GLY A 239 -6.35 27.19 -8.08
C GLY A 239 -6.92 27.93 -9.29
N ASN A 240 -8.18 27.65 -9.64
CA ASN A 240 -8.86 28.30 -10.77
C ASN A 240 -9.32 29.73 -10.49
N VAL A 241 -9.30 30.17 -9.23
CA VAL A 241 -9.63 31.54 -8.81
C VAL A 241 -8.54 32.05 -7.85
N PRO A 242 -7.37 32.49 -8.34
CA PRO A 242 -6.22 32.85 -7.50
C PRO A 242 -6.47 33.94 -6.45
N SER A 243 -7.47 34.80 -6.67
CA SER A 243 -7.87 35.82 -5.70
C SER A 243 -8.61 35.28 -4.47
N ARG A 244 -9.03 34.00 -4.50
CA ARG A 244 -9.74 33.35 -3.40
C ARG A 244 -8.73 32.62 -2.51
N GLN A 245 -8.55 33.10 -1.29
CA GLN A 245 -7.81 32.35 -0.28
C GLN A 245 -8.67 31.20 0.24
N LEU A 246 -8.22 29.98 0.01
CA LEU A 246 -8.79 28.77 0.61
C LEU A 246 -8.06 28.42 1.90
N GLU A 247 -8.73 27.64 2.74
CA GLU A 247 -8.10 26.90 3.83
C GLU A 247 -7.97 25.43 3.43
N THR A 248 -7.04 24.72 4.07
CA THR A 248 -6.98 23.25 4.02
C THR A 248 -8.32 22.69 4.49
N ARG A 249 -8.86 21.72 3.77
CA ARG A 249 -10.25 21.30 3.93
C ARG A 249 -10.48 20.60 5.27
N THR A 250 -11.64 20.87 5.89
CA THR A 250 -12.06 20.30 7.19
C THR A 250 -13.14 19.23 7.07
N THR A 251 -13.60 18.94 5.85
CA THR A 251 -14.67 17.99 5.56
C THR A 251 -14.21 16.84 4.66
N TRP A 252 -14.85 15.68 4.81
CA TRP A 252 -14.65 14.51 3.96
C TRP A 252 -15.41 14.61 2.62
N GLY A 253 -15.05 13.73 1.69
CA GLY A 253 -15.66 13.62 0.35
C GLY A 253 -14.94 14.46 -0.72
N ILE A 254 -15.53 14.54 -1.90
CA ILE A 254 -14.93 15.15 -3.10
C ILE A 254 -14.85 16.68 -2.99
N SER A 255 -13.68 17.27 -3.29
CA SER A 255 -13.55 18.72 -3.39
C SER A 255 -13.83 19.18 -4.81
N THR A 256 -14.41 20.38 -4.92
CA THR A 256 -14.56 21.05 -6.21
C THR A 256 -13.36 21.94 -6.54
N HIS A 257 -12.42 22.12 -5.61
CA HIS A 257 -11.21 22.91 -5.78
C HIS A 257 -10.09 22.03 -6.34
N ILE A 258 -9.81 22.21 -7.63
CA ILE A 258 -8.80 21.44 -8.36
C ILE A 258 -7.73 22.37 -8.93
N LEU A 259 -6.58 21.81 -9.31
CA LEU A 259 -5.52 22.59 -9.94
C LEU A 259 -6.01 23.28 -11.22
N ASN A 260 -5.56 24.51 -11.44
CA ASN A 260 -5.59 25.10 -12.78
C ASN A 260 -4.53 24.43 -13.66
N LEU A 261 -4.57 24.71 -14.97
CA LEU A 261 -3.69 24.08 -15.96
C LEU A 261 -2.76 25.08 -16.64
N SER A 262 -2.37 26.14 -15.93
CA SER A 262 -1.36 27.08 -16.41
C SER A 262 0.02 26.42 -16.49
N ASP A 263 0.90 26.94 -17.34
CA ASP A 263 2.27 26.41 -17.45
C ASP A 263 3.06 26.55 -16.14
N ALA A 264 2.73 27.57 -15.32
CA ALA A 264 3.32 27.76 -14.00
C ALA A 264 2.90 26.63 -13.02
N THR A 265 1.62 26.27 -13.01
CA THR A 265 1.11 25.16 -12.18
C THR A 265 1.66 23.82 -12.64
N ILE A 266 1.77 23.60 -13.96
CA ILE A 266 2.41 22.40 -14.48
C ILE A 266 3.88 22.36 -14.04
N SER A 267 4.64 23.44 -14.21
CA SER A 267 6.03 23.51 -13.75
C SER A 267 6.15 23.21 -12.26
N PHE A 268 5.27 23.79 -11.43
CA PHE A 268 5.21 23.52 -10.00
C PHE A 268 5.03 22.03 -9.70
N VAL A 269 4.08 21.37 -10.37
CA VAL A 269 3.84 19.93 -10.19
C VAL A 269 5.07 19.12 -10.63
N LEU A 270 5.69 19.47 -11.75
CA LEU A 270 6.89 18.77 -12.23
C LEU A 270 8.06 18.90 -11.25
N ASP A 271 8.22 20.06 -10.63
CA ASP A 271 9.22 20.31 -9.59
C ASP A 271 8.94 19.48 -8.32
N VAL A 272 7.67 19.35 -7.91
CA VAL A 272 7.27 18.47 -6.79
C VAL A 272 7.62 17.02 -7.11
N LEU A 273 7.27 16.55 -8.31
CA LEU A 273 7.54 15.16 -8.73
C LEU A 273 9.04 14.87 -8.83
N ASP A 274 9.87 15.86 -9.13
CA ASP A 274 11.33 15.72 -9.09
C ASP A 274 11.81 15.40 -7.67
N GLU A 275 11.35 16.15 -6.66
CA GLU A 275 11.72 15.89 -5.26
C GLU A 275 11.15 14.54 -4.76
N VAL A 276 9.96 14.12 -5.23
CA VAL A 276 9.41 12.78 -4.94
C VAL A 276 10.33 11.70 -5.50
N VAL A 277 10.76 11.82 -6.75
CA VAL A 277 11.64 10.85 -7.42
C VAL A 277 13.00 10.72 -6.75
N ASP A 278 13.50 11.78 -6.12
CA ASP A 278 14.74 11.78 -5.34
C ASP A 278 14.62 10.99 -4.02
N VAL A 279 13.45 11.00 -3.39
CA VAL A 279 13.19 10.30 -2.11
C VAL A 279 12.79 8.84 -2.33
N PHE A 280 12.01 8.56 -3.37
CA PHE A 280 11.41 7.25 -3.61
C PHE A 280 12.09 6.57 -4.81
N PRO A 281 13.03 5.62 -4.58
CA PRO A 281 13.79 4.97 -5.63
C PRO A 281 12.99 3.90 -6.38
N PHE A 282 11.80 3.52 -5.90
CA PHE A 282 10.94 2.56 -6.59
C PHE A 282 10.55 3.07 -7.99
N GLU A 283 10.36 2.18 -8.96
CA GLU A 283 10.11 2.57 -10.35
C GLU A 283 8.75 3.23 -10.57
N TYR A 284 7.82 3.14 -9.61
CA TYR A 284 6.47 3.72 -9.72
C TYR A 284 6.28 4.99 -8.89
N VAL A 285 5.55 5.94 -9.47
CA VAL A 285 4.91 7.06 -8.77
C VAL A 285 3.43 7.05 -9.14
N HIS A 286 2.54 7.11 -8.16
CA HIS A 286 1.11 7.28 -8.40
C HIS A 286 0.79 8.77 -8.52
N ILE A 287 0.01 9.16 -9.53
CA ILE A 287 -0.35 10.57 -9.77
C ILE A 287 -1.85 10.84 -9.51
N GLY A 288 -2.54 9.88 -8.91
CA GLY A 288 -3.97 9.96 -8.61
C GLY A 288 -4.83 9.94 -9.87
N GLY A 289 -5.68 10.96 -9.99
CA GLY A 289 -6.54 11.18 -11.16
C GLY A 289 -7.98 10.70 -10.96
N ASP A 290 -8.38 10.43 -9.73
CA ASP A 290 -9.74 10.15 -9.33
C ASP A 290 -10.54 11.44 -9.06
N GLU A 291 -11.87 11.28 -9.06
CA GLU A 291 -12.82 12.26 -8.53
C GLU A 291 -12.50 13.74 -8.89
N VAL A 292 -12.41 14.06 -10.20
CA VAL A 292 -12.13 15.42 -10.71
C VAL A 292 -13.40 16.13 -11.20
N PRO A 293 -14.07 16.98 -10.38
CA PRO A 293 -15.18 17.83 -10.82
C PRO A 293 -14.69 18.90 -11.80
N ALA A 294 -15.23 18.91 -13.01
CA ALA A 294 -14.77 19.80 -14.08
C ALA A 294 -15.41 21.22 -14.02
N GLU A 295 -16.22 21.52 -13.00
CA GLU A 295 -16.97 22.77 -12.89
C GLU A 295 -16.05 24.00 -12.83
N GLU A 296 -14.96 23.95 -12.05
CA GLU A 296 -14.00 25.06 -12.01
C GLU A 296 -13.27 25.26 -13.33
N TRP A 297 -12.88 24.17 -14.01
CA TRP A 297 -12.29 24.25 -15.34
C TRP A 297 -13.24 24.87 -16.37
N ARG A 298 -14.54 24.53 -16.33
CA ARG A 298 -15.54 25.15 -17.22
C ARG A 298 -15.73 26.63 -16.96
N ALA A 299 -15.47 27.09 -15.74
CA ALA A 299 -15.58 28.50 -15.37
C ALA A 299 -14.28 29.30 -15.61
N ASN A 300 -13.16 28.62 -15.88
CA ASN A 300 -11.86 29.24 -16.04
C ASN A 300 -11.55 29.54 -17.53
N PRO A 301 -11.48 30.82 -17.95
CA PRO A 301 -11.26 31.18 -19.34
C PRO A 301 -9.89 30.72 -19.88
N ASP A 302 -8.87 30.65 -19.03
CA ASP A 302 -7.53 30.19 -19.44
C ASP A 302 -7.53 28.68 -19.71
N VAL A 303 -8.30 27.92 -18.94
CA VAL A 303 -8.48 26.47 -19.14
C VAL A 303 -9.31 26.20 -20.40
N LEU A 304 -10.37 26.97 -20.64
CA LEU A 304 -11.14 26.90 -21.88
C LEU A 304 -10.28 27.23 -23.11
N ALA A 305 -9.42 28.26 -23.01
CA ALA A 305 -8.47 28.59 -24.07
C ALA A 305 -7.49 27.44 -24.32
N ARG A 306 -6.94 26.83 -23.26
CA ARG A 306 -6.07 25.65 -23.37
C ARG A 306 -6.76 24.48 -24.06
N ALA A 307 -8.02 24.17 -23.72
CA ALA A 307 -8.79 23.12 -24.40
C ALA A 307 -8.93 23.41 -25.90
N ALA A 308 -9.27 24.66 -26.25
CA ALA A 308 -9.42 25.07 -27.64
C ALA A 308 -8.09 25.01 -28.42
N GLU A 309 -6.97 25.43 -27.81
CA GLU A 309 -5.63 25.34 -28.40
C GLU A 309 -5.21 23.89 -28.69
N LEU A 310 -5.61 22.96 -27.82
CA LEU A 310 -5.36 21.53 -27.97
C LEU A 310 -6.39 20.82 -28.87
N GLY A 311 -7.44 21.53 -29.32
CA GLY A 311 -8.50 20.98 -30.14
C GLY A 311 -9.39 19.97 -29.42
N LEU A 312 -9.59 20.14 -28.11
CA LEU A 312 -10.44 19.27 -27.28
C LEU A 312 -11.88 19.79 -27.23
N ASP A 313 -12.85 18.87 -27.29
CA ASP A 313 -14.28 19.20 -27.32
C ASP A 313 -14.86 19.41 -25.91
N ASP A 314 -14.33 18.72 -24.89
CA ASP A 314 -14.69 18.87 -23.48
C ASP A 314 -13.45 19.13 -22.62
N VAL A 315 -13.55 20.08 -21.68
CA VAL A 315 -12.48 20.33 -20.69
C VAL A 315 -12.12 19.11 -19.86
N ARG A 316 -13.01 18.11 -19.75
CA ARG A 316 -12.70 16.83 -19.08
C ARG A 316 -11.58 16.05 -19.77
N GLU A 317 -11.37 16.26 -21.07
CA GLU A 317 -10.27 15.63 -21.82
C GLU A 317 -8.91 16.20 -21.44
N LEU A 318 -8.87 17.39 -20.83
CA LEU A 318 -7.62 17.97 -20.32
C LEU A 318 -7.00 17.12 -19.20
N GLN A 319 -7.78 16.28 -18.53
CA GLN A 319 -7.27 15.39 -17.49
C GLN A 319 -6.27 14.37 -18.05
N GLY A 320 -6.59 13.72 -19.17
CA GLY A 320 -5.67 12.80 -19.85
C GLY A 320 -4.47 13.51 -20.45
N TRP A 321 -4.69 14.68 -21.04
CA TRP A 321 -3.58 15.53 -21.51
C TRP A 321 -2.61 15.88 -20.38
N PHE A 322 -3.13 16.36 -19.25
CA PHE A 322 -2.34 16.70 -18.08
C PHE A 322 -1.60 15.49 -17.51
N ALA A 323 -2.29 14.36 -17.31
CA ALA A 323 -1.67 13.11 -16.87
C ALA A 323 -0.57 12.63 -17.83
N GLY A 324 -0.76 12.80 -19.15
CA GLY A 324 0.23 12.48 -20.17
C GLY A 324 1.51 13.32 -20.03
N ARG A 325 1.37 14.61 -19.71
CA ARG A 325 2.52 15.49 -19.45
C ARG A 325 3.32 15.02 -18.22
N LEU A 326 2.63 14.59 -17.15
CA LEU A 326 3.28 14.06 -15.96
C LEU A 326 3.98 12.73 -16.25
N ALA A 327 3.32 11.85 -17.02
CA ALA A 327 3.87 10.57 -17.43
C ALA A 327 5.12 10.71 -18.30
N ASP A 328 5.14 11.65 -19.25
CA ASP A 328 6.32 11.94 -20.06
C ASP A 328 7.49 12.42 -19.20
N HIS A 329 7.23 13.31 -18.23
CA HIS A 329 8.25 13.85 -17.33
C HIS A 329 8.84 12.80 -16.39
N LEU A 330 7.99 11.95 -15.82
CA LEU A 330 8.38 10.81 -14.98
C LEU A 330 9.09 9.74 -15.81
N GLY A 331 8.61 9.46 -17.02
CA GLY A 331 9.23 8.53 -17.97
C GLY A 331 10.64 8.95 -18.38
N ALA A 332 10.87 10.25 -18.60
CA ALA A 332 12.21 10.80 -18.85
C ALA A 332 13.20 10.57 -17.70
N ARG A 333 12.70 10.25 -16.50
CA ARG A 333 13.48 9.89 -15.30
C ARG A 333 13.47 8.39 -15.00
N GLY A 334 13.01 7.57 -15.96
CA GLY A 334 12.96 6.11 -15.81
C GLY A 334 11.85 5.63 -14.87
N ARG A 335 10.82 6.44 -14.63
CA ARG A 335 9.69 6.08 -13.78
C ARG A 335 8.47 5.65 -14.62
N LYS A 336 7.68 4.75 -14.04
CA LYS A 336 6.34 4.35 -14.49
C LYS A 336 5.30 5.08 -13.65
N VAL A 337 4.11 5.24 -14.20
CA VAL A 337 3.01 5.94 -13.55
C VAL A 337 1.90 5.00 -13.15
N GLY A 338 1.44 5.12 -11.91
CA GLY A 338 0.17 4.58 -11.44
C GLY A 338 -0.94 5.64 -11.53
N ILE A 339 -2.14 5.22 -11.91
CA ILE A 339 -3.34 6.08 -12.01
C ILE A 339 -4.58 5.37 -11.48
N TRP A 340 -5.55 6.12 -10.98
CA TRP A 340 -6.91 5.62 -10.74
C TRP A 340 -7.69 5.44 -12.04
N ASP A 341 -8.70 4.55 -12.03
CA ASP A 341 -9.32 4.05 -13.26
C ASP A 341 -10.20 5.03 -14.03
N GLU A 342 -10.56 6.17 -13.44
CA GLU A 342 -11.27 7.27 -14.12
C GLU A 342 -10.53 7.73 -15.37
N LEU A 343 -9.20 7.76 -15.31
CA LEU A 343 -8.36 8.22 -16.42
C LEU A 343 -8.49 7.32 -17.66
N VAL A 344 -8.92 6.06 -17.53
CA VAL A 344 -9.20 5.18 -18.68
C VAL A 344 -10.30 5.79 -19.56
N ASP A 345 -11.29 6.45 -18.96
CA ASP A 345 -12.37 7.12 -19.69
C ASP A 345 -11.97 8.51 -20.20
N ARG A 346 -10.75 8.96 -19.89
CA ARG A 346 -10.22 10.30 -20.15
C ARG A 346 -8.89 10.28 -20.91
N ALA A 347 -8.65 9.25 -21.71
CA ALA A 347 -7.40 9.07 -22.45
C ALA A 347 -6.16 8.93 -21.53
N ALA A 348 -6.18 7.88 -20.70
CA ALA A 348 -5.05 7.51 -19.85
C ALA A 348 -3.72 7.45 -20.63
N PRO A 349 -2.60 7.88 -20.02
CA PRO A 349 -1.29 7.81 -20.67
C PRO A 349 -0.94 6.37 -21.07
N PRO A 350 -0.47 6.12 -22.30
CA PRO A 350 -0.11 4.78 -22.75
C PRO A 350 0.91 4.12 -21.80
N GLY A 351 0.63 2.87 -21.41
CA GLY A 351 1.52 2.10 -20.52
C GLY A 351 1.44 2.47 -19.04
N ALA A 352 0.61 3.44 -18.64
CA ALA A 352 0.30 3.67 -17.23
C ALA A 352 -0.36 2.43 -16.60
N THR A 353 0.00 2.12 -15.36
CA THR A 353 -0.63 1.05 -14.57
C THR A 353 -1.90 1.59 -13.93
N VAL A 354 -3.03 0.93 -14.19
CA VAL A 354 -4.34 1.33 -13.68
C VAL A 354 -4.67 0.60 -12.38
N PHE A 355 -5.06 1.36 -11.36
CA PHE A 355 -5.60 0.85 -10.11
C PHE A 355 -7.13 0.91 -10.20
N ALA A 356 -7.75 -0.24 -10.49
CA ALA A 356 -9.18 -0.33 -10.76
C ALA A 356 -9.99 -0.47 -9.47
N TRP A 357 -10.69 0.59 -9.09
CA TRP A 357 -11.28 0.76 -7.77
C TRP A 357 -12.80 0.94 -7.78
N GLN A 358 -13.38 1.64 -8.77
CA GLN A 358 -14.78 2.06 -8.68
C GLN A 358 -15.74 0.86 -8.63
N ALA A 359 -15.43 -0.19 -9.39
CA ALA A 359 -16.18 -1.44 -9.42
C ALA A 359 -15.36 -2.56 -10.07
N GLU A 360 -15.72 -3.81 -9.80
CA GLU A 360 -15.06 -4.98 -10.40
C GLU A 360 -15.01 -4.92 -11.93
N ARG A 361 -16.09 -4.48 -12.59
CA ARG A 361 -16.12 -4.35 -14.06
C ARG A 361 -15.03 -3.43 -14.62
N ARG A 362 -14.52 -2.46 -13.84
CA ARG A 362 -13.49 -1.53 -14.28
C ARG A 362 -12.14 -2.23 -14.46
N VAL A 363 -11.91 -3.34 -13.76
CA VAL A 363 -10.72 -4.18 -13.95
C VAL A 363 -10.65 -4.66 -15.41
N ARG A 364 -11.74 -5.28 -15.91
CA ARG A 364 -11.84 -5.70 -17.30
C ARG A 364 -11.74 -4.54 -18.29
N VAL A 365 -12.40 -3.40 -18.02
CA VAL A 365 -12.34 -2.22 -18.89
C VAL A 365 -10.90 -1.73 -19.06
N ALA A 366 -10.12 -1.66 -17.98
CA ALA A 366 -8.73 -1.24 -18.04
C ALA A 366 -7.81 -2.26 -18.76
N LEU A 367 -8.06 -3.56 -18.56
CA LEU A 367 -7.35 -4.63 -19.28
C LEU A 367 -7.63 -4.58 -20.78
N ASP A 368 -8.90 -4.41 -21.17
CA ASP A 368 -9.32 -4.33 -22.58
C ASP A 368 -8.80 -3.05 -23.26
N ALA A 369 -8.54 -2.00 -22.48
CA ALA A 369 -7.83 -0.79 -22.93
C ALA A 369 -6.30 -0.99 -23.06
N GLY A 370 -5.76 -2.16 -22.72
CA GLY A 370 -4.36 -2.52 -22.91
C GLY A 370 -3.40 -2.07 -21.81
N HIS A 371 -3.92 -1.68 -20.64
CA HIS A 371 -3.10 -1.26 -19.51
C HIS A 371 -2.72 -2.43 -18.59
N PRO A 372 -1.55 -2.39 -17.92
CA PRO A 372 -1.33 -3.20 -16.72
C PRO A 372 -2.34 -2.79 -15.63
N VAL A 373 -2.95 -3.77 -14.95
CA VAL A 373 -4.02 -3.49 -13.97
C VAL A 373 -3.72 -4.11 -12.61
N VAL A 374 -3.80 -3.30 -11.57
CA VAL A 374 -3.93 -3.74 -10.18
C VAL A 374 -5.41 -3.74 -9.82
N ALA A 375 -5.93 -4.90 -9.42
CA ALA A 375 -7.32 -5.03 -9.00
C ALA A 375 -7.48 -4.52 -7.55
N ALA A 376 -8.27 -3.47 -7.36
CA ALA A 376 -8.57 -2.89 -6.07
C ALA A 376 -10.04 -2.44 -5.92
N PRO A 377 -11.03 -3.24 -6.36
CA PRO A 377 -12.41 -2.79 -6.37
C PRO A 377 -12.93 -2.57 -4.95
N GLN A 378 -13.59 -1.44 -4.73
CA GLN A 378 -14.15 -1.07 -3.43
C GLN A 378 -15.10 -2.11 -2.85
N SER A 379 -15.76 -2.90 -3.70
CA SER A 379 -16.65 -3.99 -3.26
C SER A 379 -15.94 -5.09 -2.48
N HIS A 380 -14.61 -5.22 -2.60
CA HIS A 380 -13.82 -6.31 -2.03
C HIS A 380 -12.56 -5.86 -1.27
N THR A 381 -12.02 -4.67 -1.56
CA THR A 381 -10.68 -4.31 -1.05
C THR A 381 -10.60 -2.98 -0.32
N TYR A 382 -11.71 -2.27 -0.10
CA TYR A 382 -11.74 -1.03 0.72
C TYR A 382 -11.90 -1.37 2.20
N LEU A 383 -10.76 -1.54 2.87
CA LEU A 383 -10.69 -2.07 4.23
C LEU A 383 -11.10 -1.04 5.29
N ASP A 384 -11.22 0.22 4.93
CA ASP A 384 -11.84 1.29 5.69
C ASP A 384 -13.36 1.11 5.90
N TRP A 385 -14.00 0.20 5.16
CA TRP A 385 -15.39 -0.21 5.38
C TRP A 385 -15.53 -1.07 6.64
N ALA A 386 -16.67 -0.97 7.31
CA ALA A 386 -17.02 -1.83 8.45
C ALA A 386 -17.14 -3.30 8.01
N GLU A 387 -16.76 -4.24 8.86
CA GLU A 387 -16.94 -5.68 8.57
C GLU A 387 -18.38 -6.15 8.80
N THR A 388 -19.09 -5.47 9.70
CA THR A 388 -20.49 -5.74 10.05
C THR A 388 -21.20 -4.41 10.33
N VAL A 389 -22.53 -4.40 10.17
CA VAL A 389 -23.39 -3.27 10.56
C VAL A 389 -24.27 -3.60 11.76
N ASP A 390 -24.19 -4.84 12.26
CA ASP A 390 -25.05 -5.37 13.31
C ASP A 390 -24.39 -5.33 14.71
N ASP A 391 -23.10 -5.02 14.77
CA ASP A 391 -22.32 -4.95 16.01
C ASP A 391 -22.24 -3.49 16.52
N PRO A 392 -22.78 -3.17 17.70
CA PRO A 392 -22.70 -1.82 18.27
C PRO A 392 -21.28 -1.40 18.66
N ASP A 393 -20.36 -2.36 18.83
CA ASP A 393 -18.96 -2.10 19.15
C ASP A 393 -18.09 -1.95 17.88
N GLU A 394 -18.66 -2.16 16.68
CA GLU A 394 -17.97 -1.87 15.42
C GLU A 394 -17.69 -0.35 15.34
N PRO A 395 -16.43 0.07 15.16
CA PRO A 395 -16.11 1.48 15.07
C PRO A 395 -16.82 2.15 13.89
N LEU A 396 -16.90 3.48 13.91
CA LEU A 396 -17.41 4.24 12.77
C LEU A 396 -16.60 3.92 11.50
N ALA A 397 -17.29 3.85 10.37
CA ALA A 397 -16.71 3.56 9.05
C ALA A 397 -17.38 4.42 7.99
N ILE A 398 -16.73 4.57 6.84
CA ILE A 398 -17.29 5.29 5.69
C ILE A 398 -18.48 4.54 5.07
N ASN A 399 -18.44 3.20 5.09
CA ASN A 399 -19.40 2.32 4.45
C ASN A 399 -19.31 0.90 5.02
N GLY A 400 -20.08 -0.05 4.48
CA GLY A 400 -20.06 -1.47 4.84
C GLY A 400 -21.39 -2.17 4.54
N PRO A 401 -21.47 -3.50 4.76
CA PRO A 401 -20.42 -4.36 5.29
C PRO A 401 -19.45 -4.91 4.22
N LEU A 402 -18.17 -5.03 4.58
CA LEU A 402 -17.12 -5.78 3.87
C LEU A 402 -16.52 -6.83 4.81
N PRO A 403 -17.19 -7.99 4.99
CA PRO A 403 -16.72 -9.04 5.90
C PRO A 403 -15.48 -9.76 5.36
N LEU A 404 -14.72 -10.38 6.26
CA LEU A 404 -13.49 -11.13 5.93
C LEU A 404 -13.66 -12.15 4.80
N GLU A 405 -14.74 -12.94 4.82
CA GLU A 405 -15.04 -13.95 3.80
C GLU A 405 -15.16 -13.32 2.40
N LYS A 406 -15.79 -12.15 2.30
CA LYS A 406 -15.94 -11.43 1.04
C LYS A 406 -14.59 -10.99 0.48
N VAL A 407 -13.65 -10.56 1.33
CA VAL A 407 -12.28 -10.24 0.89
C VAL A 407 -11.54 -11.49 0.40
N TYR A 408 -11.69 -12.61 1.11
CA TYR A 408 -11.05 -13.89 0.78
C TYR A 408 -11.57 -14.48 -0.54
N ASP A 409 -12.88 -14.39 -0.77
CA ASP A 409 -13.56 -14.96 -1.93
C ASP A 409 -13.45 -14.08 -3.19
N TYR A 410 -12.66 -12.99 -3.15
CA TYR A 410 -12.47 -12.17 -4.34
C TYR A 410 -11.70 -12.94 -5.42
N HIS A 411 -12.24 -12.94 -6.65
CA HIS A 411 -11.63 -13.55 -7.83
C HIS A 411 -11.31 -12.45 -8.85
N PRO A 412 -10.07 -11.93 -8.88
CA PRO A 412 -9.65 -10.97 -9.89
C PRO A 412 -9.77 -11.55 -11.31
N ASP A 413 -10.06 -10.68 -12.27
CA ASP A 413 -10.02 -11.01 -13.70
C ASP A 413 -8.65 -11.58 -14.12
N GLU A 414 -8.66 -12.57 -15.02
CA GLU A 414 -7.41 -13.04 -15.64
C GLU A 414 -6.70 -11.88 -16.37
N GLY A 415 -5.39 -11.78 -16.17
CA GLY A 415 -4.52 -10.77 -16.80
C GLY A 415 -4.10 -9.62 -15.89
N VAL A 416 -4.68 -9.48 -14.69
CA VAL A 416 -4.22 -8.50 -13.71
C VAL A 416 -2.79 -8.81 -13.23
N ILE A 417 -2.03 -7.77 -12.90
CA ILE A 417 -0.67 -7.92 -12.37
C ILE A 417 -0.67 -8.10 -10.83
N GLY A 418 -1.82 -7.89 -10.19
CA GLY A 418 -2.02 -8.23 -8.79
C GLY A 418 -3.17 -7.50 -8.11
N VAL A 419 -3.14 -7.51 -6.78
CA VAL A 419 -4.23 -7.04 -5.92
C VAL A 419 -3.74 -6.03 -4.89
N GLN A 420 -4.64 -5.13 -4.47
CA GLN A 420 -4.34 -4.14 -3.44
C GLN A 420 -5.55 -3.83 -2.56
N GLY A 421 -5.31 -3.76 -1.24
CA GLY A 421 -6.26 -3.29 -0.23
C GLY A 421 -6.08 -1.81 0.04
N GLN A 422 -7.18 -1.07 0.18
CA GLN A 422 -7.15 0.36 0.46
C GLN A 422 -7.56 0.64 1.91
N LEU A 423 -6.78 1.47 2.60
CA LEU A 423 -7.11 1.99 3.93
C LEU A 423 -7.15 3.52 3.84
N TRP A 424 -8.29 4.02 3.37
CA TRP A 424 -8.64 5.43 3.46
C TRP A 424 -8.94 5.80 4.93
N SER A 425 -8.46 6.95 5.38
CA SER A 425 -8.39 7.22 6.82
C SER A 425 -9.43 8.21 7.35
N GLU A 426 -10.47 8.60 6.60
CA GLU A 426 -11.50 9.55 7.07
C GLU A 426 -12.02 9.23 8.49
N TYR A 427 -12.23 7.94 8.77
CA TYR A 427 -12.68 7.45 10.09
C TYR A 427 -11.63 6.62 10.84
N LEU A 428 -10.34 6.75 10.48
CA LEU A 428 -9.22 6.05 11.11
C LEU A 428 -8.21 7.03 11.74
N PRO A 429 -8.62 7.90 12.70
CA PRO A 429 -7.73 8.90 13.29
C PRO A 429 -6.56 8.31 14.09
N THR A 430 -6.67 7.06 14.53
CA THR A 430 -5.65 6.40 15.37
C THR A 430 -5.07 5.18 14.67
N THR A 431 -3.83 4.87 15.03
CA THR A 431 -3.12 3.67 14.54
C THR A 431 -3.85 2.38 14.91
N ASP A 432 -4.50 2.35 16.07
CA ASP A 432 -5.30 1.22 16.53
C ASP A 432 -6.50 0.96 15.61
N LEU A 433 -7.15 2.02 15.11
CA LEU A 433 -8.26 1.90 14.16
C LEU A 433 -7.77 1.48 12.77
N VAL A 434 -6.59 1.93 12.35
CA VAL A 434 -5.95 1.43 11.13
C VAL A 434 -5.70 -0.06 11.23
N GLU A 435 -5.09 -0.54 12.33
CA GLU A 435 -4.83 -1.97 12.55
C GLU A 435 -6.14 -2.78 12.65
N TRP A 436 -7.17 -2.23 13.31
CA TRP A 436 -8.49 -2.85 13.42
C TRP A 436 -9.16 -3.07 12.07
N ARG A 437 -9.07 -2.07 11.18
CA ARG A 437 -9.60 -2.17 9.82
C ARG A 437 -8.76 -3.06 8.93
N ALA A 438 -7.44 -2.97 9.06
CA ALA A 438 -6.50 -3.72 8.26
C ALA A 438 -6.58 -5.22 8.54
N TYR A 439 -6.60 -5.64 9.81
CA TYR A 439 -6.48 -7.04 10.19
C TYR A 439 -7.76 -7.57 10.83
N PRO A 440 -8.25 -8.75 10.40
CA PRO A 440 -7.53 -9.77 9.61
C PRO A 440 -7.67 -9.69 8.07
N ARG A 441 -8.38 -8.71 7.51
CA ARG A 441 -8.69 -8.66 6.07
C ARG A 441 -7.47 -8.54 5.14
N LEU A 442 -6.43 -7.81 5.52
CA LEU A 442 -5.15 -7.78 4.78
C LEU A 442 -4.46 -9.14 4.76
N ALA A 443 -4.71 -9.99 5.75
CA ALA A 443 -4.18 -11.35 5.76
C ALA A 443 -4.87 -12.23 4.71
N ALA A 444 -6.18 -12.02 4.48
CA ALA A 444 -6.91 -12.65 3.38
C ALA A 444 -6.44 -12.13 2.02
N LEU A 445 -6.28 -10.81 1.87
CA LEU A 445 -5.75 -10.20 0.64
C LEU A 445 -4.32 -10.69 0.34
N ALA A 446 -3.47 -10.83 1.36
CA ALA A 446 -2.13 -11.36 1.22
C ALA A 446 -2.16 -12.81 0.72
N GLU A 447 -3.10 -13.63 1.19
CA GLU A 447 -3.29 -14.98 0.68
C GLU A 447 -3.79 -14.98 -0.77
N LEU A 448 -4.73 -14.13 -1.13
CA LEU A 448 -5.16 -13.95 -2.52
C LEU A 448 -3.98 -13.55 -3.42
N GLY A 449 -3.14 -12.60 -2.96
CA GLY A 449 -1.97 -12.11 -3.68
C GLY A 449 -0.88 -13.17 -3.87
N TRP A 450 -0.69 -14.02 -2.87
CA TRP A 450 0.38 -15.02 -2.85
C TRP A 450 -0.04 -16.36 -3.43
N SER A 451 -1.18 -16.90 -2.99
CA SER A 451 -1.67 -18.24 -3.33
C SER A 451 -2.67 -18.24 -4.50
N GLY A 452 -3.18 -17.07 -4.90
CA GLY A 452 -4.25 -16.95 -5.88
C GLY A 452 -5.65 -17.21 -5.31
N PRO A 453 -6.71 -16.99 -6.11
CA PRO A 453 -8.08 -17.21 -5.68
C PRO A 453 -8.47 -18.71 -5.63
N GLY A 454 -9.68 -19.01 -5.16
CA GLY A 454 -10.22 -20.38 -5.15
C GLY A 454 -9.74 -21.26 -3.97
N GLY A 455 -9.30 -20.63 -2.88
CA GLY A 455 -8.97 -21.31 -1.62
C GLY A 455 -10.20 -21.77 -0.83
N ASP A 456 -9.96 -22.45 0.29
CA ASP A 456 -11.02 -22.88 1.22
C ASP A 456 -11.04 -21.91 2.41
N PHE A 457 -12.12 -21.14 2.55
CA PHE A 457 -12.25 -20.13 3.59
C PHE A 457 -12.24 -20.74 5.01
N GLY A 458 -12.78 -21.94 5.19
CA GLY A 458 -12.76 -22.65 6.46
C GLY A 458 -11.35 -23.06 6.88
N GLU A 459 -10.54 -23.53 5.91
CA GLU A 459 -9.13 -23.84 6.10
C GLU A 459 -8.32 -22.57 6.41
N PHE A 460 -8.55 -21.48 5.67
CA PHE A 460 -7.94 -20.18 5.95
C PHE A 460 -8.29 -19.69 7.36
N ARG A 461 -9.56 -19.74 7.77
CA ARG A 461 -10.01 -19.33 9.10
C ARG A 461 -9.34 -20.14 10.21
N GLN A 462 -9.08 -21.43 10.00
CA GLN A 462 -8.35 -22.27 10.95
C GLN A 462 -6.88 -21.83 11.10
N ARG A 463 -6.18 -21.55 10.00
CA ARG A 463 -4.80 -21.01 10.04
C ARG A 463 -4.76 -19.62 10.67
N LEU A 464 -5.70 -18.77 10.29
CA LEU A 464 -5.83 -17.42 10.81
C LEU A 464 -6.00 -17.42 12.33
N ALA A 465 -6.83 -18.30 12.89
CA ALA A 465 -7.02 -18.39 14.34
C ALA A 465 -5.69 -18.61 15.10
N GLY A 466 -4.78 -19.43 14.56
CA GLY A 466 -3.43 -19.58 15.13
C GLY A 466 -2.55 -18.34 14.93
N HIS A 467 -2.67 -17.69 13.76
CA HIS A 467 -1.93 -16.46 13.43
C HIS A 467 -2.35 -15.25 14.27
N LEU A 468 -3.61 -15.14 14.67
CA LEU A 468 -4.08 -14.05 15.54
C LEU A 468 -3.35 -14.02 16.89
N GLY A 469 -3.00 -15.19 17.44
CA GLY A 469 -2.15 -15.24 18.63
C GLY A 469 -0.76 -14.60 18.41
N ARG A 470 -0.22 -14.64 17.18
CA ARG A 470 1.03 -13.95 16.82
C ARG A 470 0.80 -12.43 16.79
N LEU A 471 -0.31 -11.99 16.21
CA LEU A 471 -0.69 -10.58 16.18
C LEU A 471 -0.93 -10.03 17.60
N ASP A 472 -1.52 -10.80 18.51
CA ASP A 472 -1.68 -10.44 19.93
C ASP A 472 -0.32 -10.15 20.59
N ARG A 473 0.68 -11.01 20.38
CA ARG A 473 2.02 -10.84 20.96
C ARG A 473 2.76 -9.63 20.40
N LEU A 474 2.47 -9.26 19.15
CA LEU A 474 2.96 -8.04 18.52
C LEU A 474 2.16 -6.81 18.94
N GLY A 475 1.09 -6.98 19.74
CA GLY A 475 0.22 -5.90 20.20
C GLY A 475 -0.62 -5.29 19.07
N VAL A 476 -0.88 -6.02 18.00
CA VAL A 476 -1.70 -5.54 16.87
C VAL A 476 -3.16 -5.49 17.28
N ARG A 477 -3.81 -4.34 17.08
CA ARG A 477 -5.21 -4.10 17.41
C ARG A 477 -6.16 -4.59 16.32
N TYR A 478 -6.05 -5.86 15.95
CA TYR A 478 -6.91 -6.46 14.92
C TYR A 478 -8.37 -6.60 15.40
N ARG A 479 -9.32 -6.69 14.46
CA ARG A 479 -10.71 -7.02 14.75
C ARG A 479 -10.86 -8.52 15.10
N PRO A 480 -11.41 -8.89 16.28
CA PRO A 480 -11.59 -10.28 16.66
C PRO A 480 -12.45 -11.09 15.68
N LEU A 481 -12.23 -12.41 15.59
CA LEU A 481 -13.08 -13.29 14.78
C LEU A 481 -14.48 -13.40 15.40
N GLY A 482 -15.48 -12.95 14.67
CA GLY A 482 -16.91 -13.16 14.94
C GLY A 482 -17.44 -14.50 14.45
#